data_AF-A0A0B2RI57-F1
#
_entry.id   AF-A0A0B2RI57-F1
#
_cell.length_a   1.000
_cell.length_b   1.000
_cell.length_c   1.000
_cell.angle_alpha   90.00
_cell.angle_beta   90.00
_cell.angle_gamma   90.00
#
_symmetry.space_group_name_H-M   'P 1'
#
loop_
_entity.id
_entity.type
_entity.pdbx_description
1 polymer ?
#
loop_
_entity_poly.entity_id
_entity_poly.type
_entity_poly.pdbx_seq_one_letter_code
_entity_poly.pdbx_strand_id
1 'polypeptide(L)' 'MFNAPASPCGSGRGNHESSEHSPRSYFREQDCFLPIANISCIMKKMLPSNMKIAKDAKETLQECVSKFISFVTCEYTS' A
#
# COMPACT_ATOMS: atom_id res chain seq x y z
N MET A 1 21.62 42.83 -20.17
CA MET A 1 20.50 43.68 -19.71
C MET A 1 19.23 42.85 -19.79
N PHE A 2 18.55 42.75 -18.66
CA PHE A 2 17.44 41.86 -18.33
C PHE A 2 16.11 42.48 -18.71
N ASN A 3 15.23 41.73 -19.37
CA ASN A 3 13.82 42.06 -19.47
C ASN A 3 13.02 40.84 -19.00
N ALA A 4 12.44 40.89 -17.80
CA ALA A 4 11.47 39.91 -17.32
C ALA A 4 10.08 40.15 -17.92
N PRO A 5 9.32 39.09 -18.22
CA PRO A 5 7.87 39.18 -18.28
C PRO A 5 7.24 38.80 -16.93
N ALA A 6 6.27 39.63 -16.55
CA ALA A 6 5.55 39.65 -15.29
C ALA A 6 4.75 38.36 -14.98
N SER A 7 4.67 38.01 -13.71
CA SER A 7 3.69 37.06 -13.17
C SER A 7 2.29 37.68 -13.14
N PRO A 8 1.23 36.92 -13.43
CA PRO A 8 -0.08 37.16 -12.87
C PRO A 8 -0.36 36.12 -11.78
N CYS A 9 -0.42 36.60 -10.54
CA CYS A 9 -1.07 35.87 -9.45
C CYS A 9 -2.57 35.84 -9.75
N GLY A 10 -3.13 34.65 -9.99
CA GLY A 10 -4.55 34.42 -10.19
C GLY A 10 -5.12 33.64 -9.02
N SER A 11 -5.81 34.36 -8.13
CA SER A 11 -6.57 33.81 -7.02
C SER A 11 -7.72 32.91 -7.51
N GLY A 12 -7.70 31.64 -7.11
CA GLY A 12 -8.82 30.71 -7.31
C GLY A 12 -9.05 29.89 -6.05
N ARG A 13 -9.91 30.39 -5.14
CA ARG A 13 -10.49 29.60 -4.06
C ARG A 13 -11.44 28.58 -4.69
N GLY A 14 -11.00 27.32 -4.75
CA GLY A 14 -11.84 26.16 -5.02
C GLY A 14 -11.75 25.22 -3.83
N ASN A 15 -12.76 25.23 -2.96
CA ASN A 15 -12.99 24.16 -2.00
C ASN A 15 -13.55 22.97 -2.79
N HIS A 16 -12.73 21.97 -3.07
CA HIS A 16 -13.18 20.69 -3.61
C HIS A 16 -12.45 19.59 -2.85
N GLU A 17 -13.15 18.97 -1.89
CA GLU A 17 -12.80 17.66 -1.38
C GLU A 17 -12.75 16.70 -2.57
N SER A 18 -11.56 16.39 -3.05
CA SER A 18 -11.35 15.32 -4.01
C SER A 18 -10.47 14.29 -3.35
N SER A 19 -11.13 13.22 -2.89
CA SER A 19 -10.51 11.96 -2.52
C SER A 19 -9.80 11.41 -3.75
N GLU A 20 -8.57 11.84 -4.00
CA GLU A 20 -7.69 11.29 -5.03
C GLU A 20 -7.20 9.90 -4.58
N HIS A 21 -8.09 8.92 -4.61
CA HIS A 21 -7.67 7.53 -4.79
C HIS A 21 -7.27 7.35 -6.26
N SER A 22 -6.14 7.97 -6.62
CA SER A 22 -5.46 7.73 -7.88
C SER A 22 -5.17 6.22 -7.98
N PRO A 23 -5.35 5.56 -9.14
CA PRO A 23 -4.93 4.17 -9.37
C PRO A 23 -3.46 3.91 -9.00
N ARG A 24 -2.66 4.98 -8.95
CA ARG A 24 -1.27 4.99 -8.51
C ARG A 24 -1.11 4.74 -6.99
N SER A 25 -2.11 5.08 -6.18
CA SER A 25 -2.12 4.85 -4.73
C SER A 25 -2.34 3.36 -4.41
N TYR A 26 -3.34 2.74 -5.05
CA TYR A 26 -3.60 1.29 -4.92
C TYR A 26 -2.41 0.44 -5.37
N PHE A 27 -1.69 0.88 -6.41
CA PHE A 27 -0.48 0.19 -6.85
C PHE A 27 0.62 0.26 -5.78
N ARG A 28 0.80 1.43 -5.15
CA ARG A 28 1.77 1.63 -4.07
C ARG A 28 1.44 0.86 -2.80
N GLU A 29 0.15 0.69 -2.48
CA GLU A 29 -0.27 -0.13 -1.33
C GLU A 29 -0.02 -1.61 -1.59
N GLN A 30 -0.25 -2.08 -2.82
CA GLN A 30 0.07 -3.45 -3.21
C GLN A 30 1.58 -3.72 -3.26
N ASP A 31 2.42 -2.73 -3.59
CA ASP A 31 3.89 -2.83 -3.50
C ASP A 31 4.37 -3.13 -2.07
N CYS A 32 3.58 -2.75 -1.05
CA CYS A 32 3.89 -2.99 0.36
C CYS A 32 3.42 -4.37 0.85
N PHE A 33 2.73 -5.16 0.02
CA PHE A 33 2.25 -6.49 0.38
C PHE A 33 3.13 -7.59 -0.21
N LEU A 34 3.31 -8.66 0.56
CA LEU A 34 3.91 -9.88 0.02
C LEU A 34 2.96 -10.53 -0.99
N PRO A 35 3.48 -11.16 -2.07
CA PRO A 35 2.63 -11.89 -2.99
C PRO A 35 1.79 -12.96 -2.28
N ILE A 36 0.51 -13.07 -2.63
CA ILE A 36 -0.44 -14.02 -2.02
C ILE A 36 0.03 -15.49 -2.15
N ALA A 37 0.80 -15.81 -3.19
CA ALA A 37 1.39 -17.12 -3.39
C ALA A 37 2.38 -17.50 -2.27
N ASN A 38 3.14 -16.52 -1.76
CA ASN A 38 4.09 -16.74 -0.67
C ASN A 38 3.34 -17.00 0.64
N ILE A 39 2.27 -16.24 0.90
CA ILE A 39 1.37 -16.46 2.04
C ILE A 39 0.76 -17.87 1.99
N SER A 40 0.17 -18.23 0.85
CA SER A 40 -0.42 -19.56 0.61
C SER A 40 0.59 -20.69 0.84
N CYS A 41 1.84 -20.53 0.37
CA CYS A 41 2.89 -21.52 0.54
C CYS A 41 3.24 -21.73 2.01
N ILE A 42 3.46 -20.66 2.78
CA ILE A 42 3.80 -20.74 4.20
C ILE A 42 2.65 -21.35 5.01
N MET A 43 1.42 -20.89 4.77
CA MET A 43 0.26 -21.44 5.46
C MET A 43 0.10 -22.94 5.20
N LYS A 44 0.28 -23.40 3.96
CA LYS A 44 0.20 -24.83 3.60
C LYS A 44 1.25 -25.69 4.28
N LYS A 45 2.45 -25.16 4.57
CA LYS A 45 3.50 -25.91 5.29
C LYS A 45 3.06 -26.34 6.69
N MET A 46 2.09 -25.63 7.29
CA MET A 46 1.57 -25.93 8.62
C MET A 46 0.30 -26.80 8.59
N LEU A 47 -0.12 -27.27 7.42
CA LEU A 47 -1.35 -28.04 7.23
C LEU A 47 -1.06 -29.42 6.63
N PRO A 48 -1.95 -30.40 6.86
CA PRO A 48 -1.90 -31.69 6.16
C PRO A 48 -1.97 -31.53 4.63
N SER A 49 -1.46 -32.54 3.92
CA SER A 49 -1.54 -32.59 2.45
C SER A 49 -2.98 -32.41 1.94
N ASN A 50 -3.15 -31.63 0.87
CA ASN A 50 -4.42 -31.35 0.21
C ASN A 50 -5.42 -30.46 0.96
N MET A 51 -5.04 -29.83 2.07
CA MET A 51 -5.90 -28.81 2.69
C MET A 51 -6.07 -27.58 1.79
N LYS A 52 -7.32 -27.08 1.76
CA LYS A 52 -7.69 -25.82 1.12
C LYS A 52 -7.67 -24.70 2.14
N ILE A 53 -7.22 -23.52 1.71
CA ILE A 53 -7.23 -22.30 2.51
C ILE A 53 -8.21 -21.33 1.85
N ALA A 54 -9.10 -20.75 2.66
CA ALA A 54 -10.06 -19.75 2.20
C ALA A 54 -9.35 -18.53 1.59
N LYS A 55 -10.03 -17.86 0.65
CA LYS A 55 -9.50 -16.63 0.03
C LYS A 55 -9.25 -15.55 1.09
N ASP A 56 -10.27 -15.26 1.89
CA ASP A 56 -10.26 -14.20 2.90
C ASP A 56 -9.19 -14.44 3.97
N ALA A 57 -8.92 -15.70 4.32
CA ALA A 57 -7.86 -16.04 5.25
C ALA A 57 -6.47 -15.69 4.69
N LYS A 58 -6.24 -15.87 3.39
CA LYS A 58 -4.97 -15.49 2.74
C LYS A 58 -4.84 -13.97 2.67
N GLU A 59 -5.91 -13.24 2.38
CA GLU A 59 -5.92 -11.77 2.31
C GLU A 59 -5.71 -11.15 3.70
N THR A 60 -6.38 -11.68 4.72
CA THR A 60 -6.21 -11.24 6.12
C THR A 60 -4.77 -11.45 6.59
N LEU A 61 -4.16 -12.59 6.27
CA LEU A 61 -2.77 -12.84 6.63
C LEU A 61 -1.77 -12.05 5.78
N GLN A 62 -2.08 -11.75 4.52
CA GLN A 62 -1.27 -10.85 3.70
C GLN A 62 -1.20 -9.46 4.37
N GLU A 63 -2.32 -8.91 4.81
CA GLU A 63 -2.34 -7.65 5.56
C GLU A 63 -1.60 -7.78 6.89
N CYS A 64 -1.89 -8.82 7.66
CA CYS A 64 -1.34 -8.99 9.01
C CYS A 64 0.19 -9.16 8.99
N VAL A 65 0.73 -9.96 8.07
CA VAL A 65 2.17 -10.17 7.92
C VAL A 65 2.87 -8.90 7.43
N SER A 66 2.25 -8.14 6.52
CA SER A 66 2.82 -6.87 6.05
C SER A 66 2.85 -5.83 7.17
N LYS A 67 1.78 -5.76 7.98
CA LYS A 67 1.72 -4.96 9.21
C LYS A 67 2.75 -5.41 10.25
N PHE A 68 2.93 -6.72 10.42
CA PHE A 68 3.93 -7.27 11.34
C PHE A 68 5.36 -6.91 10.94
N ILE A 69 5.70 -7.06 9.65
CA ILE A 69 7.03 -6.65 9.15
C ILE A 69 7.22 -5.16 9.41
N SER A 70 6.25 -4.33 9.03
CA SER A 70 6.27 -2.90 9.30
C SER A 70 6.45 -2.61 10.80
N PHE A 71 5.73 -3.29 11.68
CA PHE A 71 5.89 -3.15 13.14
C PHE A 71 7.32 -3.47 13.60
N VAL A 72 7.86 -4.61 13.18
CA VAL A 72 9.23 -5.04 13.53
C VAL A 72 10.29 -4.09 12.97
N THR A 73 10.06 -3.50 11.79
CA THR A 73 11.02 -2.61 11.13
C THR A 73 10.85 -1.12 11.47
N CYS A 74 9.68 -0.67 11.92
CA CYS A 74 9.37 0.74 12.21
C CYS A 74 9.62 1.14 13.69
N GLU A 75 9.74 0.19 14.63
CA GLU A 75 10.41 0.45 15.91
C GLU A 75 11.95 0.48 15.79
N TYR A 76 12.47 0.64 14.56
CA TYR A 76 13.88 0.85 14.26
C TYR A 76 14.12 2.24 13.66
N THR A 77 13.58 3.27 14.30
CA THR A 77 14.01 4.66 14.07
C THR A 77 13.97 5.40 15.40
N SER A 78 15.05 5.26 16.18
CA SER A 78 15.54 6.31 17.08
C SER A 78 16.41 7.27 16.29
#